data_AF-A0AA40HT68-F1
#
_entry.id   AF-A0AA40HT68-F1
#
_cell.length_a   1.000
_cell.length_b   1.000
_cell.length_c   1.000
_cell.angle_alpha   90.00
_cell.angle_beta   90.00
_cell.angle_gamma   90.00
#
_symmetry.space_group_name_H-M   'P 1'
#
loop_
_entity.id
_entity.type
_entity.pdbx_description
1 polymer ?
#
loop_
_entity_poly.entity_id
_entity_poly.type
_entity_poly.pdbx_seq_one_letter_code
_entity_poly.pdbx_strand_id
1 'polypeptide(L)'
;MAGLNVSLSFFLATIALCQAARRASKALLPKGAYVSFALEAVGAAQLGACCLEMRMLAELGPWAGGFGPDLLLTLLFLLFLAHGATFNGASANPTVSLQELLLAEASLPGTLLKLAAQELGMQAACALTRLYWAWELSDLHVLQNLMAEHCSSALRTTVAHGALVEGACAFVFHLTLLRLRNSLPVYRVSAVALLVTVSAYTAGPLTSAFFNPTLAASVTFHCAGHTLLEYAQVYWLGPLTGMVLAVLLYHGHLPCLFQRNLLYSQKNKYRTPKGKPAPGPEGAQTPTEGCRGQEPGQRRVGQQPLGSLWSSMWRPGPWLRGRKPTPTSSPEAIRQ
;
A
#
# COMPACT_ATOMS: atom_id res chain seq x y z
N MET A 1 19.28 -4.13 27.46
CA MET A 1 20.01 -4.43 26.21
C MET A 1 19.54 -5.74 25.56
N ALA A 2 19.43 -6.86 26.29
CA ALA A 2 19.02 -8.16 25.72
C ALA A 2 17.66 -8.11 24.99
N GLY A 3 16.61 -7.55 25.61
CA GLY A 3 15.28 -7.44 24.97
C GLY A 3 15.26 -6.70 23.63
N LEU A 4 16.00 -5.59 23.53
CA LEU A 4 16.12 -4.86 22.26
C LEU A 4 16.79 -5.70 21.17
N ASN A 5 17.86 -6.44 21.50
CA ASN A 5 18.55 -7.30 20.55
C ASN A 5 17.67 -8.45 20.05
N VAL A 6 16.83 -8.99 20.94
CA VAL A 6 15.85 -10.02 20.61
C VAL A 6 14.83 -9.47 19.61
N SER A 7 14.21 -8.31 19.88
CA SER A 7 13.26 -7.69 18.94
C SER A 7 13.91 -7.27 17.61
N LEU A 8 15.14 -6.73 17.63
CA LEU A 8 15.90 -6.44 16.42
C LEU A 8 16.13 -7.70 15.57
N SER A 9 16.47 -8.81 16.23
CA SER A 9 16.64 -10.10 15.56
C SER A 9 15.33 -10.58 14.95
N PHE A 10 14.20 -10.42 15.66
CA PHE A 10 12.87 -10.74 15.14
C PHE A 10 12.52 -9.92 13.90
N PHE A 11 12.74 -8.61 13.93
CA PHE A 11 12.48 -7.73 12.79
C PHE A 11 13.30 -8.15 11.56
N LEU A 12 14.61 -8.35 11.74
CA LEU A 12 15.51 -8.76 10.65
C LEU A 12 15.13 -10.14 10.11
N ALA A 13 14.85 -11.12 10.98
CA ALA A 13 14.42 -12.46 10.58
C ALA A 13 13.09 -12.42 9.81
N THR A 14 12.11 -11.64 10.28
CA THR A 14 10.80 -11.48 9.63
C THR A 14 10.95 -10.86 8.25
N ILE A 15 11.74 -9.78 8.13
CA ILE A 15 12.02 -9.14 6.84
C ILE A 15 12.73 -10.10 5.90
N ALA A 16 13.74 -10.83 6.38
CA ALA A 16 14.49 -11.79 5.56
C ALA A 16 13.61 -12.95 5.07
N LEU A 17 12.80 -13.53 5.97
CA LEU A 17 11.85 -14.61 5.64
C LEU A 17 10.80 -14.14 4.63
N CYS A 18 10.21 -12.97 4.84
CA CYS A 18 9.25 -12.38 3.91
C CYS A 18 9.90 -12.10 2.55
N GLN A 19 11.14 -11.62 2.53
CA GLN A 19 11.85 -11.41 1.26
C GLN A 19 12.17 -12.71 0.53
N ALA A 20 12.55 -13.77 1.24
CA ALA A 20 12.72 -15.10 0.66
C ALA A 20 11.39 -15.63 0.11
N ALA A 21 10.29 -15.50 0.87
CA ALA A 21 8.96 -15.90 0.44
C ALA A 21 8.51 -15.14 -0.81
N ARG A 22 8.70 -13.81 -0.88
CA ARG A 22 8.39 -13.03 -2.10
C ARG A 22 9.17 -13.50 -3.32
N ARG A 23 10.46 -13.81 -3.16
CA ARG A 23 11.30 -14.34 -4.26
C ARG A 23 10.83 -15.72 -4.70
N ALA A 24 10.54 -16.60 -3.75
CA ALA A 24 10.00 -17.94 -4.03
C ALA A 24 8.63 -17.86 -4.72
N SER A 25 7.71 -17.02 -4.25
CA SER A 25 6.40 -16.83 -4.89
C SER A 25 6.53 -16.37 -6.34
N LYS A 26 7.43 -15.42 -6.63
CA LYS A 26 7.69 -14.95 -8.01
C LYS A 26 8.33 -16.04 -8.89
N ALA A 27 9.08 -16.96 -8.31
CA ALA A 27 9.74 -18.05 -9.04
C ALA A 27 8.82 -19.26 -9.28
N LEU A 28 7.94 -19.58 -8.32
CA LEU A 28 7.19 -20.83 -8.29
C LEU A 28 5.72 -20.67 -8.73
N LEU A 29 5.12 -19.49 -8.54
CA LEU A 29 3.69 -19.30 -8.81
C LEU A 29 3.43 -18.75 -10.23
N PRO A 30 2.29 -19.12 -10.85
CA PRO A 30 1.86 -18.52 -12.10
C PRO A 30 1.71 -17.01 -11.99
N LYS A 31 2.13 -16.29 -13.03
CA LYS A 31 2.00 -14.82 -13.10
C LYS A 31 0.54 -14.38 -13.00
N GLY A 32 0.33 -13.15 -12.53
CA GLY A 32 -1.00 -12.56 -12.37
C GLY A 32 -1.52 -12.73 -10.94
N ALA A 33 -2.73 -13.27 -10.82
CA ALA A 33 -3.49 -13.27 -9.55
C ALA A 33 -2.80 -14.05 -8.42
N TYR A 34 -2.17 -15.20 -8.70
CA TYR A 34 -1.52 -16.03 -7.69
C TYR A 34 -0.31 -15.36 -7.06
N VAL A 35 0.60 -14.82 -7.88
CA VAL A 35 1.74 -14.04 -7.39
C VAL A 35 1.25 -12.79 -6.65
N SER A 36 0.24 -12.08 -7.17
CA SER A 36 -0.33 -10.90 -6.50
C SER A 36 -0.87 -11.26 -5.11
N PHE A 37 -1.65 -12.33 -5.00
CA PHE A 37 -2.19 -12.81 -3.73
C PHE A 37 -1.06 -13.13 -2.74
N ALA A 38 -0.05 -13.89 -3.17
CA ALA A 38 1.07 -14.23 -2.31
C ALA A 38 1.87 -13.00 -1.85
N LEU A 39 2.10 -12.02 -2.73
CA LEU A 39 2.82 -10.79 -2.37
C LEU A 39 2.04 -9.90 -1.39
N GLU A 40 0.70 -9.86 -1.50
CA GLU A 40 -0.17 -9.18 -0.54
C GLU A 40 -0.15 -9.87 0.82
N ALA A 41 -0.29 -11.21 0.84
CA ALA A 41 -0.25 -11.98 2.08
C ALA A 41 1.10 -11.83 2.80
N VAL A 42 2.21 -11.97 2.08
CA VAL A 42 3.55 -11.78 2.66
C VAL A 42 3.78 -10.32 3.07
N GLY A 43 3.20 -9.35 2.37
CA GLY A 43 3.25 -7.94 2.75
C GLY A 43 2.51 -7.65 4.05
N ALA A 44 1.27 -8.11 4.16
CA ALA A 44 0.49 -7.98 5.38
C ALA A 44 1.12 -8.75 6.55
N ALA A 45 1.71 -9.92 6.31
CA ALA A 45 2.43 -10.68 7.33
C ALA A 45 3.67 -9.92 7.85
N GLN A 46 4.49 -9.38 6.95
CA GLN A 46 5.67 -8.60 7.35
C GLN A 46 5.27 -7.36 8.13
N LEU A 47 4.23 -6.64 7.67
CA LEU A 47 3.73 -5.44 8.35
C LEU A 47 3.17 -5.78 9.72
N GLY A 48 2.26 -6.75 9.78
CA GLY A 48 1.58 -7.17 11.01
C GLY A 48 2.55 -7.64 12.08
N ALA A 49 3.49 -8.53 11.72
CA ALA A 49 4.43 -9.09 12.69
C ALA A 49 5.36 -8.01 13.25
N CYS A 50 5.92 -7.15 12.38
CA CYS A 50 6.74 -6.03 12.83
C CYS A 50 5.94 -5.02 13.66
N CYS A 51 4.69 -4.72 13.30
CA CYS A 51 3.84 -3.81 14.08
C CYS A 51 3.46 -4.38 15.46
N LEU A 52 3.20 -5.68 15.57
CA LEU A 52 2.89 -6.34 16.85
C LEU A 52 4.08 -6.29 17.80
N GLU A 53 5.28 -6.68 17.33
CA GLU A 53 6.50 -6.60 18.14
C GLU A 53 6.84 -5.14 18.49
N MET A 54 6.69 -4.20 17.54
CA MET A 54 6.90 -2.78 17.79
C MET A 54 5.90 -2.21 18.81
N ARG A 55 4.66 -2.68 18.80
CA ARG A 55 3.63 -2.29 19.78
C ARG A 55 4.00 -2.77 21.18
N MET A 56 4.43 -4.03 21.32
CA MET A 56 4.93 -4.56 22.59
C MET A 56 6.10 -3.72 23.11
N LEU A 57 7.07 -3.37 22.24
CA LEU A 57 8.16 -2.46 22.60
C LEU A 57 7.68 -1.07 23.02
N ALA A 58 6.64 -0.54 22.39
CA ALA A 58 6.10 0.77 22.73
C ALA A 58 5.31 0.77 24.05
N GLU A 59 4.59 -0.31 24.36
CA GLU A 59 3.79 -0.45 25.58
C GLU A 59 4.63 -0.86 26.77
N LEU A 60 5.57 -1.80 26.61
CA LEU A 60 6.38 -2.38 27.68
C LEU A 60 7.77 -1.75 27.80
N GLY A 61 8.36 -1.36 26.67
CA GLY A 61 9.74 -0.87 26.61
C GLY A 61 10.06 0.32 27.51
N PRO A 62 9.21 1.37 27.61
CA PRO A 62 9.52 2.53 28.44
C PRO A 62 9.68 2.23 29.93
N TRP A 63 8.89 1.30 30.47
CA TRP A 63 8.88 1.00 31.91
C TRP A 63 9.62 -0.29 32.28
N ALA A 64 9.60 -1.31 31.43
CA ALA A 64 10.30 -2.57 31.67
C ALA A 64 11.71 -2.62 31.04
N GLY A 65 11.92 -1.93 29.92
CA GLY A 65 13.19 -1.93 29.18
C GLY A 65 14.04 -0.66 29.32
N GLY A 66 13.47 0.42 29.88
CA GLY A 66 14.08 1.74 29.93
C GLY A 66 14.28 2.37 28.54
N PHE A 67 13.45 2.01 27.56
CA PHE A 67 13.57 2.51 26.19
C PHE A 67 12.98 3.92 26.05
N GLY A 68 13.81 4.86 25.59
CA GLY A 68 13.36 6.22 25.29
C GLY A 68 12.41 6.27 24.08
N PRO A 69 11.52 7.27 24.02
CA PRO A 69 10.57 7.44 22.91
C PRO A 69 11.29 7.63 21.57
N ASP A 70 12.44 8.30 21.54
CA ASP A 70 13.22 8.55 20.33
C ASP A 70 13.73 7.26 19.68
N LEU A 71 14.14 6.28 20.50
CA LEU A 71 14.56 4.97 20.01
C LEU A 71 13.39 4.26 19.33
N LEU A 72 12.22 4.26 19.97
CA LEU A 72 11.02 3.60 19.46
C LEU A 72 10.54 4.23 18.13
N LEU A 73 10.55 5.56 18.04
CA LEU A 73 10.22 6.29 16.81
C LEU A 73 11.24 6.02 15.70
N THR A 74 12.53 5.95 16.04
CA THR A 74 13.59 5.62 15.09
C THR A 74 13.41 4.19 14.56
N LEU A 75 13.12 3.23 15.42
CA LEU A 75 12.84 1.84 15.03
C LEU A 75 11.61 1.77 14.12
N LEU A 76 10.52 2.44 14.48
CA LEU A 76 9.31 2.50 13.66
C LEU A 76 9.62 3.08 12.27
N PHE A 77 10.36 4.19 12.20
CA PHE A 77 10.77 4.79 10.93
C PHE A 77 11.59 3.81 10.08
N LEU A 78 12.59 3.14 10.66
CA LEU A 78 13.42 2.15 9.98
C LEU A 78 12.59 0.94 9.51
N LEU A 79 11.63 0.47 10.30
CA LEU A 79 10.74 -0.63 9.95
C LEU A 79 9.85 -0.27 8.76
N PHE A 80 9.28 0.93 8.72
CA PHE A 80 8.48 1.38 7.58
C PHE A 80 9.33 1.69 6.34
N LEU A 81 10.57 2.16 6.50
CA LEU A 81 11.53 2.25 5.40
C LEU A 81 11.83 0.87 4.81
N ALA A 82 12.15 -0.10 5.67
CA ALA A 82 12.41 -1.47 5.25
C ALA A 82 11.18 -2.07 4.58
N HIS A 83 10.00 -1.95 5.21
CA HIS A 83 8.74 -2.42 4.66
C HIS A 83 8.44 -1.84 3.28
N GLY A 84 8.55 -0.51 3.13
CA GLY A 84 8.36 0.16 1.85
C GLY A 84 9.38 -0.26 0.77
N ALA A 85 10.64 -0.51 1.16
CA ALA A 85 11.68 -1.00 0.26
C ALA A 85 11.46 -2.47 -0.16
N THR A 86 10.89 -3.30 0.73
CA THR A 86 10.59 -4.72 0.45
C THR A 86 9.21 -4.94 -0.16
N PHE A 87 8.35 -3.91 -0.16
CA PHE A 87 6.93 -3.91 -0.47
C PHE A 87 6.57 -4.48 -1.85
N ASN A 88 7.46 -4.32 -2.84
CA ASN A 88 7.39 -4.97 -4.16
C ASN A 88 6.03 -4.83 -4.91
N GLY A 89 5.27 -3.76 -4.64
CA GLY A 89 3.98 -3.50 -5.29
C GLY A 89 2.77 -4.19 -4.65
N ALA A 90 2.94 -4.85 -3.49
CA ALA A 90 1.79 -5.16 -2.61
C ALA A 90 1.16 -3.86 -2.08
N SER A 91 -0.03 -3.95 -1.49
CA SER A 91 -0.71 -2.84 -0.84
C SER A 91 -0.79 -3.02 0.68
N ALA A 92 -0.86 -4.26 1.18
CA ALA A 92 -0.86 -4.62 2.62
C ALA A 92 -1.84 -3.83 3.51
N ASN A 93 -2.79 -3.12 2.91
CA ASN A 93 -3.73 -2.23 3.55
C ASN A 93 -5.03 -2.20 2.71
N PRO A 94 -6.17 -2.60 3.29
CA PRO A 94 -7.46 -2.59 2.63
C PRO A 94 -7.83 -1.27 1.98
N THR A 95 -7.55 -0.14 2.63
CA THR A 95 -7.91 1.18 2.09
C THR A 95 -7.11 1.51 0.83
N VAL A 96 -5.88 1.01 0.71
CA VAL A 96 -5.05 1.16 -0.50
C VAL A 96 -5.59 0.28 -1.63
N SER A 97 -5.96 -0.97 -1.35
CA SER A 97 -6.59 -1.83 -2.37
C SER A 97 -7.93 -1.26 -2.86
N LEU A 98 -8.73 -0.69 -1.96
CA LEU A 98 -9.98 -0.04 -2.31
C LEU A 98 -9.75 1.27 -3.07
N GLN A 99 -8.68 2.02 -2.79
CA GLN A 99 -8.30 3.19 -3.58
C GLN A 99 -8.02 2.80 -5.04
N GLU A 100 -7.24 1.74 -5.27
CA GLU A 100 -6.96 1.24 -6.63
C GLU A 100 -8.25 0.83 -7.35
N LEU A 101 -9.20 0.20 -6.64
CA LEU A 101 -10.52 -0.12 -7.19
C LEU A 101 -11.30 1.16 -7.54
N LEU A 102 -11.35 2.16 -6.66
CA LEU A 102 -12.09 3.42 -6.89
C LEU A 102 -11.51 4.24 -8.06
N LEU A 103 -10.21 4.13 -8.29
CA LEU A 103 -9.50 4.75 -9.41
C LEU A 103 -9.59 3.95 -10.71
N ALA A 104 -10.29 2.81 -10.72
CA ALA A 104 -10.37 1.88 -11.84
C ALA A 104 -9.00 1.29 -12.27
N GLU A 105 -8.03 1.27 -11.35
CA GLU A 105 -6.70 0.68 -11.56
C GLU A 105 -6.69 -0.84 -11.25
N ALA A 106 -7.66 -1.31 -10.47
CA ALA A 106 -7.85 -2.72 -10.15
C ALA A 106 -9.29 -3.18 -10.42
N SER A 107 -9.47 -4.47 -10.72
CA SER A 107 -10.79 -5.09 -10.86
C SER A 107 -11.37 -5.48 -9.50
N LEU A 108 -12.70 -5.57 -9.40
CA LEU A 108 -13.37 -6.00 -8.16
C LEU A 108 -12.90 -7.39 -7.69
N PRO A 109 -12.83 -8.43 -8.54
CA PRO A 109 -12.33 -9.75 -8.11
C PRO A 109 -10.88 -9.71 -7.65
N GLY A 110 -10.03 -8.93 -8.35
CA GLY A 110 -8.64 -8.75 -7.95
C GLY A 110 -8.52 -8.08 -6.58
N THR A 111 -9.34 -7.07 -6.33
CA THR A 111 -9.38 -6.35 -5.05
C THR A 111 -9.84 -7.25 -3.92
N LEU A 112 -10.91 -8.03 -4.11
CA LEU A 112 -11.37 -9.02 -3.12
C LEU A 112 -10.28 -10.04 -2.80
N LEU A 113 -9.54 -10.49 -3.82
CA LEU A 113 -8.42 -11.41 -3.63
C LEU A 113 -7.28 -10.75 -2.83
N LYS A 114 -6.97 -9.47 -3.06
CA LYS A 114 -6.01 -8.71 -2.24
C LYS A 114 -6.48 -8.60 -0.78
N LEU A 115 -7.75 -8.28 -0.54
CA LEU A 115 -8.30 -8.18 0.82
C LEU A 115 -8.21 -9.52 1.57
N ALA A 116 -8.57 -10.63 0.92
CA ALA A 116 -8.43 -11.96 1.49
C ALA A 116 -6.97 -12.32 1.78
N ALA A 117 -6.04 -11.94 0.89
CA ALA A 117 -4.61 -12.14 1.10
C ALA A 117 -4.10 -11.35 2.31
N GLN A 118 -4.52 -10.10 2.45
CA GLN A 118 -4.13 -9.22 3.55
C GLN A 118 -4.59 -9.76 4.90
N GLU A 119 -5.84 -10.23 4.97
CA GLU A 119 -6.37 -10.89 6.17
C GLU A 119 -5.57 -12.15 6.51
N LEU A 120 -5.32 -13.03 5.52
CA LEU A 120 -4.52 -14.24 5.73
C LEU A 120 -3.10 -13.92 6.19
N GLY A 121 -2.47 -12.91 5.61
CA GLY A 121 -1.16 -12.43 6.01
C GLY A 121 -1.15 -11.90 7.45
N MET A 122 -2.18 -11.16 7.84
CA MET A 122 -2.33 -10.64 9.20
C MET A 122 -2.52 -11.77 10.21
N GLN A 123 -3.31 -12.79 9.88
CA GLN A 123 -3.48 -13.96 10.74
C GLN A 123 -2.18 -14.75 10.90
N ALA A 124 -1.40 -14.89 9.82
CA ALA A 124 -0.06 -15.47 9.87
C ALA A 124 0.90 -14.65 10.75
N ALA A 125 0.84 -13.32 10.66
CA ALA A 125 1.60 -12.43 11.55
C ALA A 125 1.24 -12.63 13.03
N CYS A 126 -0.06 -12.67 13.35
CA CYS A 126 -0.53 -12.91 14.71
C CYS A 126 -0.08 -14.27 15.25
N ALA A 127 -0.12 -15.31 14.42
CA ALA A 127 0.36 -16.65 14.81
C ALA A 127 1.88 -16.67 15.02
N LEU A 128 2.65 -16.10 14.08
CA LEU A 128 4.11 -16.03 14.15
C LEU A 128 4.57 -15.25 15.40
N THR A 129 3.96 -14.10 15.65
CA THR A 129 4.35 -13.23 16.77
C THR A 129 4.01 -13.87 18.11
N ARG A 130 2.83 -14.50 18.24
CA ARG A 130 2.46 -15.25 19.45
C ARG A 130 3.38 -16.44 19.71
N LEU A 131 3.76 -17.18 18.66
CA LEU A 131 4.75 -18.26 18.80
C LEU A 131 6.10 -17.73 19.26
N TYR A 132 6.52 -16.59 18.73
CA TYR A 132 7.78 -15.96 19.10
C TYR A 132 7.77 -15.47 20.56
N TRP A 133 6.68 -14.84 20.99
CA TRP A 133 6.50 -14.41 22.39
C TRP A 133 6.44 -15.60 23.35
N ALA A 134 5.85 -16.73 22.94
CA ALA A 134 5.79 -17.95 23.74
C ALA A 134 7.18 -18.59 23.98
N TRP A 135 8.21 -18.23 23.22
CA TRP A 135 9.59 -18.65 23.51
C TRP A 135 10.26 -17.85 24.63
N GLU A 136 9.65 -16.75 25.08
CA GLU A 136 10.07 -16.00 26.28
C GLU A 136 11.55 -15.61 26.27
N LEU A 137 12.06 -15.25 25.09
CA LEU A 137 13.48 -14.92 24.86
C LEU A 137 13.93 -13.64 25.57
N SER A 138 13.00 -12.88 26.14
CA SER A 138 13.27 -11.66 26.91
C SER A 138 12.21 -11.44 28.00
N ASP A 139 12.57 -10.67 29.04
CA ASP A 139 11.64 -10.27 30.11
C ASP A 139 10.40 -9.53 29.55
N LEU A 140 10.57 -8.82 28.43
CA LEU A 140 9.45 -8.15 27.74
C LEU A 140 8.46 -9.16 27.15
N HIS A 141 8.95 -10.29 26.62
CA HIS A 141 8.08 -11.35 26.10
C HIS A 141 7.37 -12.12 27.21
N VAL A 142 8.05 -12.37 28.33
CA VAL A 142 7.43 -12.94 29.53
C VAL A 142 6.30 -12.03 30.00
N LEU A 143 6.59 -10.72 30.14
CA LEU A 143 5.61 -9.74 30.57
C LEU A 143 4.43 -9.61 29.59
N GLN A 144 4.71 -9.63 28.28
CA GLN A 144 3.69 -9.62 27.23
C GLN A 144 2.76 -10.85 27.34
N ASN A 145 3.30 -12.04 27.58
CA ASN A 145 2.49 -13.26 27.76
C ASN A 145 1.62 -13.17 29.01
N LEU A 146 2.17 -12.67 30.13
CA LEU A 146 1.42 -12.47 31.37
C LEU A 146 0.27 -11.45 31.20
N MET A 147 0.47 -10.43 30.36
CA MET A 147 -0.52 -9.40 30.08
C MET A 147 -1.51 -9.78 28.98
N ALA A 148 -1.28 -10.86 28.22
CA ALA A 148 -2.09 -11.22 27.06
C ALA A 148 -3.56 -11.48 27.40
N GLU A 149 -3.86 -11.95 28.61
CA GLU A 149 -5.23 -12.16 29.09
C GLU A 149 -6.00 -10.86 29.38
N HIS A 150 -5.28 -9.76 29.61
CA HIS A 150 -5.83 -8.48 30.02
C HIS A 150 -5.58 -7.39 28.98
N CYS A 151 -5.89 -7.66 27.71
CA CYS A 151 -5.73 -6.67 26.64
C CYS A 151 -6.67 -5.46 26.85
N SER A 152 -6.09 -4.25 26.76
CA SER A 152 -6.83 -2.99 26.83
C SER A 152 -7.09 -2.42 25.43
N SER A 153 -8.18 -1.66 25.31
CA SER A 153 -8.53 -0.98 24.06
C SER A 153 -7.40 -0.04 23.59
N ALA A 154 -7.07 -0.11 22.30
CA ALA A 154 -6.17 0.86 21.66
C ALA A 154 -6.82 2.25 21.50
N LEU A 155 -8.15 2.31 21.58
CA LEU A 155 -8.90 3.56 21.54
C LEU A 155 -8.94 4.17 22.94
N ARG A 156 -8.18 5.25 23.13
CA ARG A 156 -8.05 5.98 24.40
C ARG A 156 -8.79 7.33 24.39
N THR A 157 -9.72 7.50 23.45
CA THR A 157 -10.49 8.72 23.25
C THR A 157 -11.93 8.38 22.87
N THR A 158 -12.79 9.39 22.71
CA THR A 158 -14.17 9.19 22.27
C THR A 158 -14.21 8.64 20.85
N VAL A 159 -15.22 7.83 20.53
CA VAL A 159 -15.41 7.19 19.22
C VAL A 159 -15.39 8.22 18.08
N ALA A 160 -16.11 9.33 18.22
CA ALA A 160 -16.15 10.39 17.21
C ALA A 160 -14.77 11.04 16.99
N HIS A 161 -14.05 11.34 18.07
CA HIS A 161 -12.71 11.91 17.96
C HIS A 161 -11.71 10.92 17.37
N GLY A 162 -11.77 9.65 17.77
CA GLY A 162 -10.94 8.59 17.21
C GLY A 162 -11.15 8.39 15.72
N ALA A 163 -12.42 8.36 15.27
CA ALA A 163 -12.75 8.26 13.86
C ALA A 163 -12.23 9.45 13.04
N LEU A 164 -12.28 10.66 13.60
CA LEU A 164 -11.71 11.86 12.99
C LEU A 164 -10.18 11.76 12.87
N VAL A 165 -9.50 11.33 13.93
CA VAL A 165 -8.04 11.19 13.97
C VAL A 165 -7.56 10.13 12.96
N GLU A 166 -8.15 8.94 12.96
CA GLU A 166 -7.84 7.87 12.01
C GLU A 166 -8.16 8.28 10.56
N GLY A 167 -9.29 8.97 10.36
CA GLY A 167 -9.66 9.52 9.06
C GLY A 167 -8.70 10.60 8.57
N ALA A 168 -8.23 11.50 9.44
CA ALA A 168 -7.25 12.52 9.09
C ALA A 168 -5.88 11.90 8.76
N CYS A 169 -5.42 10.91 9.54
CA CYS A 169 -4.19 10.18 9.27
C CYS A 169 -4.27 9.45 7.91
N ALA A 170 -5.36 8.73 7.66
CA ALA A 170 -5.59 8.06 6.38
C ALA A 170 -5.67 9.05 5.22
N PHE A 171 -6.33 10.19 5.38
CA PHE A 171 -6.40 11.23 4.36
C PHE A 171 -5.00 11.71 3.95
N VAL A 172 -4.15 12.08 4.91
CA VAL A 172 -2.78 12.54 4.61
C VAL A 172 -1.94 11.40 4.00
N PHE A 173 -2.11 10.17 4.49
CA PHE A 173 -1.45 8.98 3.96
C PHE A 173 -1.79 8.73 2.49
N HIS A 174 -3.08 8.66 2.15
CA HIS A 174 -3.55 8.44 0.80
C HIS A 174 -3.19 9.61 -0.14
N LEU A 175 -3.29 10.86 0.34
CA LEU A 175 -2.85 12.01 -0.44
C LEU A 175 -1.35 11.94 -0.74
N THR A 176 -0.53 11.55 0.22
CA THR A 176 0.93 11.38 0.03
C THR A 176 1.22 10.31 -1.02
N LEU A 177 0.54 9.16 -0.95
CA LEU A 177 0.68 8.10 -1.96
C LEU A 177 0.32 8.60 -3.36
N LEU A 178 -0.79 9.32 -3.48
CA LEU A 178 -1.27 9.87 -4.76
C LEU A 178 -0.34 10.96 -5.33
N ARG A 179 0.19 11.84 -4.48
CA ARG A 179 1.12 12.91 -4.89
C ARG A 179 2.47 12.37 -5.32
N LEU A 180 2.97 11.32 -4.65
CA LEU A 180 4.30 10.75 -4.90
C LEU A 180 4.27 9.51 -5.81
N ARG A 181 3.12 9.17 -6.42
CA ARG A 181 3.01 7.97 -7.27
C ARG A 181 4.00 7.93 -8.43
N ASN A 182 4.32 9.09 -9.00
CA ASN A 182 5.24 9.25 -10.14
C ASN A 182 6.66 9.62 -9.70
N SER A 183 6.92 9.73 -8.39
CA SER A 183 8.24 10.05 -7.85
C SER A 183 9.11 8.80 -7.75
N LEU A 184 10.42 8.99 -7.58
CA LEU A 184 11.34 7.87 -7.35
C LEU A 184 10.92 7.08 -6.10
N PRO A 185 11.07 5.74 -6.09
CA PRO A 185 10.67 4.90 -4.97
C PRO A 185 11.30 5.33 -3.63
N VAL A 186 12.55 5.81 -3.66
CA VAL A 186 13.26 6.29 -2.46
C VAL A 186 12.49 7.43 -1.79
N TYR A 187 12.11 8.47 -2.54
CA TYR A 187 11.35 9.60 -1.99
C TYR A 187 9.98 9.18 -1.48
N ARG A 188 9.27 8.33 -2.23
CA ARG A 188 7.95 7.83 -1.82
C ARG A 188 8.02 7.03 -0.53
N VAL A 189 8.97 6.09 -0.44
CA VAL A 189 9.16 5.24 0.75
C VAL A 189 9.58 6.06 1.95
N SER A 190 10.53 6.99 1.79
CA SER A 190 10.96 7.88 2.89
C SER A 190 9.84 8.79 3.38
N ALA A 191 9.06 9.38 2.47
CA ALA A 191 7.94 10.24 2.84
C ALA A 191 6.84 9.47 3.57
N VAL A 192 6.49 8.26 3.10
CA VAL A 192 5.51 7.41 3.77
C VAL A 192 6.01 6.97 5.13
N ALA A 193 7.26 6.51 5.24
CA ALA A 193 7.83 6.10 6.53
C ALA A 193 7.84 7.25 7.54
N LEU A 194 8.27 8.44 7.12
CA LEU A 194 8.25 9.63 7.96
C LEU A 194 6.82 9.98 8.39
N LEU A 195 5.87 9.96 7.47
CA LEU A 195 4.47 10.26 7.77
C LEU A 195 3.90 9.28 8.80
N VAL A 196 4.14 7.97 8.64
CA VAL A 196 3.67 6.98 9.61
C VAL A 196 4.30 7.22 10.98
N THR A 197 5.60 7.52 11.04
CA THR A 197 6.29 7.84 12.30
C THR A 197 5.72 9.08 12.98
N VAL A 198 5.48 10.15 12.22
CA VAL A 198 4.88 11.38 12.75
C VAL A 198 3.45 11.11 13.25
N SER A 199 2.64 10.39 12.47
CA SER A 199 1.29 10.00 12.86
C SER A 199 1.30 9.13 14.12
N ALA A 200 2.23 8.19 14.25
CA ALA A 200 2.36 7.38 15.46
C ALA A 200 2.77 8.23 16.69
N TYR A 201 3.62 9.24 16.51
CA TYR A 201 3.97 10.17 17.58
C TYR A 201 2.78 11.03 18.02
N THR A 202 2.02 11.59 17.06
CA THR A 202 0.96 12.57 17.37
C THR A 202 -0.39 11.93 17.69
N ALA A 203 -0.78 10.90 16.94
CA ALA A 203 -2.08 10.22 17.04
C ALA A 203 -2.00 8.88 17.78
N GLY A 204 -0.80 8.30 17.93
CA GLY A 204 -0.61 7.02 18.65
C GLY A 204 -1.19 6.99 20.06
N PRO A 205 -1.02 8.04 20.90
CA PRO A 205 -1.62 8.08 22.23
C PRO A 205 -3.16 8.04 22.24
N LEU A 206 -3.81 8.38 21.13
CA LEU A 206 -5.27 8.46 21.01
C LEU A 206 -5.88 7.19 20.42
N THR A 207 -5.31 6.67 19.34
CA THR A 207 -5.89 5.56 18.54
C THR A 207 -4.89 4.49 18.12
N SER A 208 -3.60 4.62 18.51
CA SER A 208 -2.46 3.87 17.96
C SER A 208 -2.12 4.17 16.49
N ALA A 209 -2.85 5.08 15.83
CA ALA A 209 -2.60 5.54 14.47
C ALA A 209 -2.46 4.38 13.45
N PHE A 210 -3.48 3.53 13.33
CA PHE A 210 -3.40 2.36 12.46
C PHE A 210 -3.61 2.70 10.99
N PHE A 211 -4.67 3.47 10.69
CA PHE A 211 -5.19 3.82 9.35
C PHE A 211 -5.15 2.64 8.34
N ASN A 212 -5.26 1.43 8.87
CA ASN A 212 -5.20 0.15 8.19
C ASN A 212 -6.21 -0.78 8.88
N PRO A 213 -7.38 -1.01 8.28
CA PRO A 213 -8.47 -1.72 8.93
C PRO A 213 -8.15 -3.16 9.33
N THR A 214 -7.39 -3.91 8.52
CA THR A 214 -7.03 -5.30 8.85
C THR A 214 -6.01 -5.36 9.99
N LEU A 215 -5.05 -4.44 10.03
CA LEU A 215 -4.11 -4.32 11.14
C LEU A 215 -4.82 -3.92 12.44
N ALA A 216 -5.75 -2.95 12.37
CA ALA A 216 -6.52 -2.56 13.54
C ALA A 216 -7.40 -3.71 14.06
N ALA A 217 -8.05 -4.45 13.16
CA ALA A 217 -8.91 -5.57 13.50
C ALA A 217 -8.15 -6.69 14.23
N SER A 218 -6.98 -7.08 13.71
CA SER A 218 -6.17 -8.14 14.29
C SER A 218 -5.63 -7.81 15.68
N VAL A 219 -5.34 -6.53 15.94
CA VAL A 219 -4.74 -6.08 17.19
C VAL A 219 -5.78 -5.70 18.26
N THR A 220 -6.92 -5.12 17.87
CA THR A 220 -7.78 -4.39 18.82
C THR A 220 -9.18 -4.99 19.03
N PHE A 221 -9.74 -5.69 18.04
CA PHE A 221 -11.17 -6.07 18.08
C PHE A 221 -11.46 -7.18 19.09
N HIS A 222 -10.43 -7.91 19.51
CA HIS A 222 -10.51 -8.96 20.51
C HIS A 222 -10.34 -8.43 21.94
N CYS A 223 -9.98 -7.15 22.10
CA CYS A 223 -9.69 -6.55 23.40
C CYS A 223 -10.93 -5.90 24.01
N ALA A 224 -11.06 -6.00 25.34
CA ALA A 224 -12.15 -5.40 26.07
C ALA A 224 -12.09 -3.85 26.05
N GLY A 225 -13.25 -3.20 26.14
CA GLY A 225 -13.36 -1.75 26.35
C GLY A 225 -14.38 -1.05 25.45
N HIS A 226 -14.50 -1.47 24.19
CA HIS A 226 -15.46 -0.93 23.23
C HIS A 226 -16.13 -2.07 22.45
N THR A 227 -17.31 -1.79 21.89
CA THR A 227 -18.05 -2.71 21.04
C THR A 227 -17.41 -2.83 19.65
N LEU A 228 -17.68 -3.94 18.95
CA LEU A 228 -17.22 -4.12 17.57
C LEU A 228 -17.68 -3.01 16.62
N LEU A 229 -18.87 -2.44 16.87
CA LEU A 229 -19.41 -1.36 16.05
C LEU A 229 -18.63 -0.05 16.25
N GLU A 230 -18.26 0.28 17.49
CA GLU A 230 -17.45 1.47 17.78
C GLU A 230 -16.06 1.35 17.15
N TYR A 231 -15.45 0.17 17.24
CA TYR A 231 -14.19 -0.08 16.54
C TYR A 231 -14.32 -0.01 15.02
N ALA A 232 -15.41 -0.53 14.45
CA ALA A 232 -15.67 -0.41 13.01
C ALA A 232 -15.83 1.07 12.59
N GLN A 233 -16.50 1.89 13.40
CA GLN A 233 -16.62 3.33 13.13
C GLN A 233 -15.25 4.03 13.11
N VAL A 234 -14.39 3.72 14.08
CA VAL A 234 -13.06 4.35 14.16
C VAL A 234 -12.11 3.81 13.09
N TYR A 235 -11.93 2.51 13.03
CA TYR A 235 -10.83 1.88 12.28
C TYR A 235 -11.21 1.39 10.88
N TRP A 236 -12.49 1.33 10.54
CA TRP A 236 -12.94 1.09 9.16
C TRP A 236 -13.51 2.36 8.54
N LEU A 237 -14.55 2.94 9.13
CA LEU A 237 -15.24 4.08 8.52
C LEU A 237 -14.35 5.34 8.47
N GLY A 238 -13.58 5.62 9.53
CA GLY A 238 -12.60 6.71 9.55
C GLY A 238 -11.60 6.63 8.39
N PRO A 239 -10.77 5.57 8.30
CA PRO A 239 -9.79 5.42 7.22
C PRO A 239 -10.39 5.39 5.82
N LEU A 240 -11.56 4.76 5.63
CA LEU A 240 -12.27 4.77 4.35
C LEU A 240 -12.69 6.19 3.94
N THR A 241 -13.23 6.95 4.89
CA THR A 241 -13.63 8.34 4.65
C THR A 241 -12.42 9.21 4.29
N GLY A 242 -11.31 9.07 5.02
CA GLY A 242 -10.06 9.76 4.74
C GLY A 242 -9.52 9.46 3.34
N MET A 243 -9.52 8.18 2.95
CA MET A 243 -9.10 7.75 1.61
C MET A 243 -9.97 8.37 0.51
N VAL A 244 -11.29 8.31 0.65
CA VAL A 244 -12.23 8.88 -0.33
C VAL A 244 -12.02 10.40 -0.47
N LEU A 245 -11.86 11.12 0.64
CA LEU A 245 -11.57 12.55 0.63
C LEU A 245 -10.24 12.87 -0.08
N ALA A 246 -9.21 12.05 0.12
CA ALA A 246 -7.90 12.23 -0.53
C ALA A 246 -8.00 12.03 -2.04
N VAL A 247 -8.72 10.98 -2.48
CA VAL A 247 -8.99 10.74 -3.91
C VAL A 247 -9.77 11.89 -4.53
N LEU A 248 -10.83 12.34 -3.86
CA LEU A 248 -11.64 13.47 -4.32
C LEU A 248 -10.83 14.76 -4.43
N LEU A 249 -10.00 15.07 -3.44
CA LEU A 249 -9.16 16.27 -3.46
C LEU A 249 -8.13 16.23 -4.60
N TYR A 250 -7.56 15.05 -4.87
CA TYR A 250 -6.49 14.92 -5.86
C TYR A 250 -6.98 14.79 -7.30
N HIS A 251 -8.03 14.00 -7.54
CA HIS A 251 -8.57 13.78 -8.89
C HIS A 251 -9.76 14.68 -9.23
N GLY A 252 -10.52 15.17 -8.23
CA GLY A 252 -11.75 15.95 -8.45
C GLY A 252 -12.99 15.11 -8.78
N HIS A 253 -12.83 13.80 -9.04
CA HIS A 253 -13.87 12.83 -9.34
C HIS A 253 -13.51 11.43 -8.81
N LEU A 254 -14.50 10.53 -8.77
CA LEU A 254 -14.34 9.12 -8.41
C LEU A 254 -14.65 8.27 -9.64
N PRO A 255 -13.66 7.86 -10.45
CA PRO A 255 -13.89 7.19 -11.74
C PRO A 255 -14.90 6.03 -11.71
N CYS A 256 -14.90 5.22 -10.65
CA CYS A 256 -15.82 4.08 -10.51
C CYS A 256 -17.24 4.42 -10.03
N LEU A 257 -17.47 5.59 -9.42
CA LEU A 257 -18.79 5.97 -8.88
C LEU A 257 -19.41 7.13 -9.65
N PHE A 258 -18.62 8.15 -10.00
CA PHE A 258 -19.06 9.35 -10.71
C PHE A 258 -18.00 9.81 -11.71
N GLN A 259 -18.30 9.71 -13.01
CA GLN A 259 -17.42 10.22 -14.08
C GLN A 259 -17.37 11.76 -14.17
N ARG A 260 -18.33 12.47 -13.56
CA ARG A 260 -18.31 13.94 -13.52
C ARG A 260 -17.46 14.43 -12.36
N ASN A 261 -16.57 15.39 -12.64
CA ASN A 261 -15.86 16.17 -11.62
C ASN A 261 -16.86 16.82 -10.65
N LEU A 262 -16.85 16.36 -9.40
CA LEU A 262 -17.72 16.85 -8.33
C LEU A 262 -17.22 18.20 -7.79
N LEU A 263 -15.90 18.40 -7.77
CA LEU A 263 -15.28 19.66 -7.29
C LEU A 263 -15.08 20.69 -8.41
N TYR A 264 -14.85 20.24 -9.64
CA TYR A 264 -14.63 21.11 -10.79
C TYR A 264 -15.77 20.96 -11.80
N SER A 265 -16.93 21.52 -11.47
CA SER A 265 -18.00 21.67 -12.45
C SER A 265 -17.55 22.69 -13.50
N GLN A 266 -17.14 22.21 -14.67
CA GLN A 266 -16.97 23.05 -15.86
C GLN A 266 -18.33 23.71 -16.16
N LYS A 267 -18.53 24.93 -15.65
CA LYS A 267 -19.59 25.83 -16.14
C LYS A 267 -19.28 26.05 -17.62
N ASN A 268 -20.00 25.32 -18.47
CA ASN A 268 -19.86 25.40 -19.92
C ASN A 268 -20.24 26.82 -20.34
N LYS A 269 -19.25 27.70 -20.50
CA LYS A 269 -19.43 29.14 -20.74
C LYS A 269 -19.74 29.47 -22.21
N TYR A 270 -19.89 28.48 -23.08
CA TYR A 270 -20.37 28.68 -24.45
C TYR A 270 -21.67 27.92 -24.67
N ARG A 271 -22.78 28.62 -24.36
CA ARG A 271 -24.08 28.31 -24.92
C ARG A 271 -24.02 28.74 -26.38
N THR A 272 -23.84 27.80 -27.30
CA THR A 272 -23.97 28.05 -28.75
C THR A 272 -25.33 28.70 -29.02
N PRO A 273 -25.38 29.84 -29.73
CA PRO A 273 -26.66 30.42 -30.12
C PRO A 273 -27.36 29.43 -31.06
N LYS A 274 -28.57 28.99 -30.68
CA LYS A 274 -29.47 28.25 -31.57
C LYS A 274 -29.82 29.19 -32.73
N GLY A 275 -29.16 29.02 -33.87
CA GLY A 275 -29.56 29.65 -35.13
C GLY A 275 -30.96 29.15 -35.50
N LYS A 276 -31.90 30.07 -35.70
CA LYS A 276 -33.23 29.78 -36.26
C LYS A 276 -33.08 29.17 -37.66
N PRO A 277 -33.79 28.09 -38.02
CA PRO A 277 -33.92 27.69 -39.42
C PRO A 277 -34.81 28.70 -40.16
N ALA A 278 -34.36 29.15 -41.33
CA ALA A 278 -35.17 29.94 -42.26
C ALA A 278 -36.29 29.08 -42.88
N PRO A 279 -37.45 29.65 -43.23
CA PRO A 279 -38.53 28.90 -43.88
C PRO A 279 -38.16 28.64 -45.34
N GLY A 280 -38.25 27.37 -45.74
CA GLY A 280 -37.95 26.94 -47.12
C GLY A 280 -39.08 27.28 -48.10
N PRO A 281 -38.86 27.07 -49.41
CA PRO A 281 -39.93 26.94 -50.38
C PRO A 281 -40.19 25.46 -50.74
N GLU A 282 -41.47 25.14 -50.89
CA GLU A 282 -42.02 23.88 -51.41
C GLU A 282 -41.57 23.58 -52.84
N GLY A 283 -41.51 22.28 -53.19
CA GLY A 283 -41.61 21.85 -54.59
C GLY A 283 -41.16 20.42 -54.90
N ALA A 284 -42.13 19.57 -55.27
CA ALA A 284 -42.04 18.45 -56.24
C ALA A 284 -41.51 17.04 -55.84
N GLN A 285 -42.49 16.19 -55.50
CA GLN A 285 -42.75 14.77 -55.88
C GLN A 285 -41.73 13.86 -56.63
N THR A 286 -41.50 12.68 -56.01
CA THR A 286 -41.45 11.27 -56.56
C THR A 286 -40.31 10.82 -57.53
N PRO A 287 -40.16 9.50 -57.88
CA PRO A 287 -39.72 8.37 -57.06
C PRO A 287 -38.61 7.49 -57.74
N THR A 288 -38.28 6.33 -57.13
CA THR A 288 -37.69 5.07 -57.69
C THR A 288 -36.17 4.86 -57.91
N GLU A 289 -35.79 3.61 -57.59
CA GLU A 289 -34.70 2.72 -58.06
C GLU A 289 -33.23 2.89 -57.60
N GLY A 290 -32.84 1.97 -56.70
CA GLY A 290 -31.82 0.91 -56.90
C GLY A 290 -30.45 1.24 -57.51
N CYS A 291 -29.37 0.99 -56.76
CA CYS A 291 -28.29 0.11 -57.23
C CYS A 291 -27.31 -0.33 -56.12
N ARG A 292 -26.73 -1.51 -56.34
CA ARG A 292 -25.81 -2.28 -55.48
C ARG A 292 -24.49 -1.56 -55.18
N GLY A 293 -23.87 -1.92 -54.04
CA GLY A 293 -22.47 -1.60 -53.76
C GLY A 293 -21.90 -2.26 -52.49
N GLN A 294 -21.57 -3.56 -52.60
CA GLN A 294 -20.32 -4.17 -52.12
C GLN A 294 -19.87 -3.94 -50.65
N GLU A 295 -20.04 -4.96 -49.79
CA GLU A 295 -19.18 -5.22 -48.61
C GLU A 295 -17.73 -5.53 -49.05
N PRO A 296 -16.65 -5.35 -48.23
CA PRO A 296 -16.59 -5.83 -46.84
C PRO A 296 -15.71 -4.98 -45.88
N GLY A 297 -15.67 -5.35 -44.59
CA GLY A 297 -14.46 -5.11 -43.80
C GLY A 297 -14.66 -4.73 -42.33
N GLN A 298 -14.99 -5.73 -41.53
CA GLN A 298 -14.74 -5.73 -40.09
C GLN A 298 -13.24 -5.51 -39.82
N ARG A 299 -12.85 -4.30 -39.38
CA ARG A 299 -11.54 -4.08 -38.71
C ARG A 299 -11.77 -3.67 -37.27
N ARG A 300 -11.64 -4.67 -36.39
CA ARG A 300 -11.13 -4.48 -35.02
C ARG A 300 -9.84 -3.68 -35.11
N VAL A 301 -9.83 -2.48 -34.54
CA VAL A 301 -8.57 -1.81 -34.19
C VAL A 301 -8.03 -2.55 -32.97
N GLY A 302 -6.99 -3.35 -33.19
CA GLY A 302 -6.29 -4.08 -32.15
C GLY A 302 -5.60 -3.10 -31.21
N GLN A 303 -5.90 -3.21 -29.91
CA GLN A 303 -5.05 -2.71 -28.85
C GLN A 303 -3.77 -3.56 -28.82
N GLN A 304 -2.64 -2.95 -29.19
CA GLN A 304 -1.33 -3.47 -28.82
C GLN A 304 -1.12 -3.25 -27.31
N PRO A 305 -0.68 -4.27 -26.56
CA PRO A 305 -0.36 -4.10 -25.15
C PRO A 305 0.91 -3.25 -25.01
N LEU A 306 0.86 -2.28 -24.10
CA LEU A 306 1.96 -1.43 -23.65
C LEU A 306 3.00 -2.24 -22.83
N GLY A 307 3.49 -3.35 -23.40
CA GLY A 307 4.36 -4.33 -22.74
C GLY A 307 5.82 -4.32 -23.18
N SER A 308 6.20 -3.44 -24.11
CA SER A 308 7.55 -3.42 -24.70
C SER A 308 8.42 -2.19 -24.36
N LEU A 309 7.91 -1.26 -23.55
CA LEU A 309 8.65 -0.07 -23.10
C LEU A 309 9.29 -0.19 -21.71
N TRP A 310 8.97 -1.25 -20.95
CA TRP A 310 9.52 -1.48 -19.61
C TRP A 310 10.73 -2.43 -19.57
N SER A 311 11.00 -3.17 -20.66
CA SER A 311 12.11 -4.13 -20.74
C SER A 311 13.44 -3.53 -21.18
N SER A 312 13.49 -2.22 -21.48
CA SER A 312 14.71 -1.50 -21.88
C SER A 312 15.36 -0.69 -20.74
N MET A 313 14.68 -0.52 -19.59
CA MET A 313 15.18 0.33 -18.49
C MET A 313 16.08 -0.41 -17.48
N TRP A 314 16.34 -1.71 -17.68
CA TRP A 314 17.21 -2.55 -16.84
C TRP A 314 18.26 -3.34 -17.65
N ARG A 315 18.79 -2.75 -18.73
CA ARG A 315 20.06 -3.22 -19.31
C ARG A 315 21.20 -2.37 -18.75
N PRO A 316 22.24 -2.96 -18.13
CA PRO A 316 23.46 -2.20 -17.83
C PRO A 316 24.07 -1.71 -19.14
N GLY A 317 24.36 -0.40 -19.21
CA GLY A 317 24.94 0.24 -20.38
C GLY A 317 26.36 -0.26 -20.68
N PRO A 318 26.81 -0.26 -21.95
CA PRO A 318 28.12 -0.75 -22.34
C PRO A 318 29.20 0.30 -22.09
N TRP A 319 29.60 0.47 -20.83
CA TRP A 319 30.79 1.27 -20.44
C TRP A 319 31.81 0.49 -19.60
N LEU A 320 31.75 -0.84 -19.65
CA LEU A 320 32.80 -1.73 -19.14
C LEU A 320 33.16 -2.79 -20.19
N ARG A 321 33.59 -2.31 -21.36
CA ARG A 321 34.33 -3.13 -22.34
C ARG A 321 35.77 -2.62 -22.41
N GLY A 322 36.47 -2.75 -21.28
CA GLY A 322 37.91 -2.62 -21.19
C GLY A 322 38.59 -3.82 -21.86
N ARG A 323 39.70 -3.54 -22.53
CA ARG A 323 40.40 -4.37 -23.52
C ARG A 323 40.79 -5.77 -23.00
N LYS A 324 40.73 -6.76 -23.90
CA LYS A 324 41.42 -8.06 -23.75
C LYS A 324 42.94 -7.84 -23.65
N PRO A 325 43.66 -8.54 -22.77
CA PRO A 325 45.11 -8.65 -22.88
C PRO A 325 45.48 -9.73 -23.91
N THR A 326 46.35 -9.38 -24.85
CA THR A 326 47.09 -10.31 -25.71
C THR A 326 48.32 -10.84 -24.95
N PRO A 327 48.72 -12.12 -25.13
CA PRO A 327 49.88 -12.70 -24.47
C PRO A 327 51.13 -12.58 -25.35
N THR A 328 52.28 -12.19 -24.79
CA THR A 328 53.61 -12.66 -25.23
C THR A 328 54.72 -12.23 -24.25
N SER A 329 55.51 -13.24 -23.85
CA SER A 329 56.96 -13.26 -23.53
C SER A 329 57.57 -12.37 -22.43
N SER A 330 58.02 -13.03 -21.35
CA SER A 330 59.22 -12.74 -20.53
C SER A 330 60.52 -12.63 -21.36
N PRO A 331 61.71 -12.36 -20.77
CA PRO A 331 62.08 -11.55 -19.58
C PRO A 331 63.30 -10.62 -19.86
N GLU A 332 63.58 -9.58 -19.05
CA GLU A 332 64.97 -9.17 -18.74
C GLU A 332 65.10 -8.09 -17.64
N ALA A 333 65.87 -8.48 -16.60
CA ALA A 333 66.89 -7.81 -15.80
C ALA A 333 67.07 -6.26 -15.69
N ILE A 334 67.79 -5.90 -14.61
CA ILE A 334 68.60 -4.69 -14.32
C ILE A 334 67.86 -3.66 -13.44
N ARG A 335 68.05 -3.69 -12.10
CA ARG A 335 69.15 -3.09 -11.30
C ARG A 335 69.08 -1.56 -11.25
N GLN A 336 68.55 -1.02 -10.13
CA GLN A 336 69.20 -0.07 -9.20
C GLN A 336 68.23 0.27 -8.07
#